data_AF-A0A317HPF4-F1
#
_entry.id   AF-A0A317HPF4-F1
#
_cell.length_a   1.000
_cell.length_b   1.000
_cell.length_c   1.000
_cell.angle_alpha   90.00
_cell.angle_beta   90.00
_cell.angle_gamma   90.00
#
_symmetry.space_group_name_H-M   'P 1'
#
loop_
_entity.id
_entity.type
_entity.pdbx_description
1 polymer ?
#
loop_
_entity_poly.entity_id
_entity_poly.type
_entity_poly.pdbx_seq_one_letter_code
_entity_poly.pdbx_strand_id
1 'polypeptide(L)' 'NGRGQSAHAAASVDDIVASIVREHRPGDLVVVMSNGGFGGIHHKLLQALA' A
#
# COMPACT_ATOMS: atom_id res chain seq x y z
N ASN A 1 -18.67 16.15 11.26
CA ASN A 1 -17.41 16.33 12.03
C ASN A 1 -16.39 15.30 11.58
N GLY A 2 -15.72 15.52 10.45
CA GLY A 2 -14.74 14.56 9.91
C GLY A 2 -13.40 14.72 10.63
N ARG A 3 -13.09 13.83 11.57
CA ARG A 3 -11.70 13.67 12.02
C ARG A 3 -10.90 13.09 10.86
N GLY A 4 -9.72 13.64 10.60
CA GLY A 4 -8.79 13.07 9.62
C GLY A 4 -8.45 11.62 9.97
N GLN A 5 -8.14 10.82 8.96
CA GLN A 5 -7.62 9.46 9.14
C GLN A 5 -6.09 9.52 9.19
N SER A 6 -5.47 8.53 9.84
CA SER A 6 -4.01 8.39 9.83
C SER A 6 -3.52 8.25 8.39
N ALA A 7 -2.51 9.05 8.04
CA ALA A 7 -1.88 9.04 6.74
C ALA A 7 -0.37 9.14 6.92
N HIS A 8 0.37 8.42 6.08
CA HIS A 8 1.82 8.37 6.11
C HIS A 8 2.36 8.58 4.70
N ALA A 9 3.46 9.32 4.59
CA ALA A 9 4.23 9.44 3.37
C ALA A 9 5.41 8.45 3.43
N ALA A 10 5.69 7.80 2.32
CA ALA A 10 6.80 6.85 2.17
C ALA A 10 7.83 7.39 1.18
N ALA A 11 9.11 7.08 1.40
CA ALA A 11 10.19 7.58 0.55
C ALA A 11 10.34 6.79 -0.75
N SER A 12 9.82 5.56 -0.80
CA SER A 12 9.86 4.68 -1.97
C SER A 12 8.61 3.80 -2.08
N VAL A 13 8.41 3.20 -3.26
CA VAL A 13 7.35 2.20 -3.48
C VAL A 13 7.59 0.96 -2.61
N ASP A 14 8.84 0.58 -2.41
CA ASP A 14 9.19 -0.58 -1.58
C ASP A 14 8.83 -0.33 -0.10
N ASP A 15 8.99 0.91 0.40
CA ASP A 15 8.56 1.28 1.75
C ASP A 15 7.03 1.21 1.91
N ILE A 16 6.27 1.59 0.87
CA ILE A 16 4.80 1.44 0.87
C ILE A 16 4.43 -0.04 0.99
N VAL A 17 5.04 -0.89 0.16
CA VAL A 17 4.79 -2.34 0.16
C VAL A 17 5.13 -2.93 1.53
N ALA A 18 6.28 -2.59 2.10
CA ALA A 18 6.69 -3.06 3.43
C ALA A 18 5.71 -2.63 4.53
N SER A 19 5.18 -1.40 4.46
CA SER A 19 4.15 -0.93 5.41
C SER A 19 2.87 -1.74 5.31
N ILE A 20 2.38 -1.96 4.09
CA ILE A 20 1.15 -2.74 3.85
C ILE A 20 1.34 -4.18 4.35
N VAL A 21 2.44 -4.84 3.98
CA VAL A 21 2.73 -6.21 4.42
C VAL A 21 2.81 -6.33 5.94
N ARG A 22 3.37 -5.32 6.62
CA ARG A 22 3.44 -5.33 8.09
C ARG A 22 2.08 -5.15 8.75
N GLU A 23 1.19 -4.37 8.14
CA GLU A 23 -0.06 -3.92 8.78
C GLU A 23 -1.30 -4.70 8.33
N HIS A 24 -1.21 -5.44 7.20
CA HIS A 24 -2.35 -6.15 6.64
C HIS A 24 -2.89 -7.23 7.57
N ARG A 25 -4.20 -7.45 7.46
CA ARG A 25 -4.95 -8.51 8.12
C ARG A 25 -5.80 -9.26 7.08
N PRO A 26 -6.13 -10.53 7.34
CA PRO A 26 -7.08 -11.25 6.49
C PRO A 26 -8.39 -10.47 6.34
N GLY A 27 -8.80 -10.25 5.09
CA GLY A 27 -10.01 -9.49 4.75
C GLY A 27 -9.77 -8.01 4.44
N ASP A 28 -8.56 -7.48 4.60
CA ASP A 28 -8.24 -6.11 4.20
C ASP A 28 -8.34 -5.92 2.68
N LEU A 29 -8.84 -4.75 2.27
CA LEU A 29 -8.92 -4.33 0.87
C LEU A 29 -7.95 -3.18 0.62
N VAL A 30 -6.96 -3.43 -0.25
CA VAL A 30 -5.98 -2.42 -0.67
C VAL A 30 -6.39 -1.84 -2.01
N VAL A 31 -6.65 -0.52 -2.05
CA VAL A 31 -6.95 0.22 -3.29
C VAL A 31 -5.73 1.05 -3.68
N VAL A 32 -5.14 0.73 -4.83
CA VAL A 32 -4.02 1.48 -5.40
C VAL A 32 -4.57 2.44 -6.47
N MET A 33 -4.33 3.75 -6.30
CA MET A 33 -4.74 4.77 -7.25
C MET A 33 -3.52 5.44 -7.85
N SER A 34 -3.29 5.23 -9.15
CA SER A 34 -2.22 5.87 -9.90
C SER A 34 -2.61 6.00 -11.37
N ASN A 35 -2.18 7.08 -12.02
CA ASN A 35 -2.39 7.29 -13.45
C ASN A 35 -1.29 6.62 -14.31
N GLY A 36 -0.39 5.85 -13.70
CA GLY A 36 0.71 5.15 -14.39
C GLY A 36 1.14 3.88 -13.64
N GLY A 37 2.29 3.31 -14.01
CA GLY A 37 2.73 2.01 -13.49
C GLY A 37 3.10 1.97 -12.00
N PHE A 38 3.25 3.14 -11.35
CA PHE A 38 3.55 3.28 -9.92
C PHE A 38 4.67 2.36 -9.40
N GLY A 39 5.77 2.26 -10.16
CA GLY A 39 6.92 1.39 -9.82
C GLY A 39 6.62 -0.12 -9.82
N GLY A 40 5.54 -0.56 -10.48
CA GLY A 40 5.13 -1.96 -10.51
C GLY A 40 4.52 -2.45 -9.20
N ILE A 41 3.96 -1.55 -8.39
CA ILE A 41 3.48 -1.85 -7.02
C ILE A 41 2.51 -3.04 -6.96
N HIS A 42 1.65 -3.21 -7.97
CA HIS A 42 0.70 -4.33 -8.01
C HIS A 42 1.42 -5.68 -7.98
N HIS A 43 2.51 -5.83 -8.74
CA HIS A 43 3.28 -7.07 -8.76
C HIS A 43 4.06 -7.27 -7.46
N LYS A 44 4.65 -6.19 -6.93
CA LYS A 44 5.38 -6.22 -5.65
C LYS A 44 4.48 -6.63 -4.48
N LEU A 45 3.25 -6.11 -4.42
CA LEU A 45 2.27 -6.48 -3.39
C LEU A 45 1.86 -7.95 -3.52
N LEU A 46 1.54 -8.42 -4.72
CA LEU A 46 1.19 -9.82 -4.94
C LEU A 46 2.34 -10.77 -4.56
N GLN A 47 3.59 -10.40 -4.86
CA GLN A 47 4.76 -11.19 -4.46
C GLN A 47 5.00 -11.18 -2.95
N ALA A 48 4.75 -10.07 -2.27
CA ALA A 48 5.04 -9.92 -0.84
C ALA A 48 3.92 -10.43 0.08
N LEU A 49 2.70 -10.59 -0.43
CA LEU A 49 1.52 -11.08 0.30
C LEU A 49 1.14 -12.53 -0.04
N ALA A 50 1.78 -13.15 -1.03
CA ALA A 50 1.62 -14.57 -1.38
C ALA A 50 2.32 -15.47 -0.36
#